data_AF-A0A934W8T8-F1
#
_entry.id   AF-A0A934W8T8-F1
#
_cell.length_a   1.000
_cell.length_b   1.000
_cell.length_c   1.000
_cell.angle_alpha   90.00
_cell.angle_beta   90.00
_cell.angle_gamma   90.00
#
_symmetry.space_group_name_H-M   'P 1'
#
loop_
_entity.id
_entity.type
_entity.pdbx_description
1 polymer ?
#
loop_
_entity_poly.entity_id
_entity_poly.type
_entity_poly.pdbx_seq_one_letter_code
_entity_poly.pdbx_strand_id
1 'polypeptide(L)'
;MGMAFCRACGHQVHESAISCPQCGALQNPAPAKSQTVAVLLAAFLGGIGIHRFYLGKTISGVLYLLFCWTGLPSLIALIETLVYAFMAPSAWAVKYNQGRVTEPVPKPLLVLITVIPAVILIGIVAAIVVPAVKSKPAETAVAPIYSKDASTYRPTISDMIGGRKSQAKVIAAGQDIGILMTAMKMYEMDNGRYPTTDQGLVALVRRPETGPIPTNWKEGGYIESLPLDPWGTPYQYLSPGIHGEIDIFSLGADGQPGGAGFDADIGSWQDQ
;
A
#
# COMPACT_ATOMS: atom_id res chain seq x y z
N MET A 1 52.77 38.99 -9.25
CA MET A 1 52.24 37.67 -8.84
C MET A 1 52.75 37.42 -7.44
N GLY A 2 51.87 37.33 -6.44
CA GLY A 2 52.25 37.21 -5.04
C GLY A 2 52.73 35.80 -4.71
N MET A 3 53.79 35.71 -3.93
CA MET A 3 54.19 34.48 -3.25
C MET A 3 53.64 34.52 -1.83
N ALA A 4 53.08 33.42 -1.35
CA ALA A 4 52.63 33.25 0.02
C ALA A 4 53.42 32.12 0.69
N PHE A 5 53.35 32.01 2.01
CA PHE A 5 53.95 30.90 2.73
C PHE A 5 52.88 29.88 3.11
N CYS A 6 53.24 28.60 3.04
CA CYS A 6 52.38 27.51 3.42
C CYS A 6 52.02 27.63 4.91
N ARG A 7 50.72 27.65 5.22
CA ARG A 7 50.22 27.77 6.61
C ARG A 7 50.56 26.58 7.52
N ALA A 8 51.00 25.46 6.94
CA ALA A 8 51.33 24.24 7.68
C ALA A 8 52.85 24.04 7.83
N CYS A 9 53.62 24.10 6.74
CA CYS A 9 55.06 23.80 6.76
C CYS A 9 55.98 25.01 6.48
N GLY A 10 55.42 26.18 6.16
CA GLY A 10 56.22 27.39 5.86
C GLY A 10 56.88 27.42 4.48
N HIS A 11 56.63 26.45 3.59
CA HIS A 11 57.16 26.47 2.20
C HIS A 11 56.59 27.63 1.37
N GLN A 12 57.40 28.27 0.53
CA GLN A 12 56.90 29.29 -0.39
C GLN A 12 56.00 28.65 -1.46
N VAL A 13 54.77 29.11 -1.54
CA VAL A 13 53.76 28.65 -2.49
C VAL A 13 53.22 29.84 -3.26
N HIS A 14 52.77 29.60 -4.47
CA HIS A 14 52.06 30.63 -5.22
C HIS A 14 50.78 31.01 -4.46
N GLU A 15 50.41 32.29 -4.44
CA GLU A 15 49.23 32.77 -3.70
C GLU A 15 47.93 32.10 -4.14
N SER A 16 47.83 31.70 -5.41
CA SER A 16 46.69 30.93 -5.95
C SER A 16 46.84 29.40 -5.83
N ALA A 17 47.91 28.88 -5.20
CA ALA A 17 48.10 27.45 -5.04
C ALA A 17 47.05 26.87 -4.08
N ILE A 18 46.27 25.89 -4.56
CA ILE A 18 45.23 25.24 -3.74
C ILE A 18 45.87 24.35 -2.67
N SER A 19 46.93 23.62 -3.04
CA SER A 19 47.69 22.74 -2.15
C SER A 19 49.18 23.06 -2.20
N CYS A 20 49.87 22.81 -1.09
CA CYS A 20 51.32 22.92 -1.02
C CYS A 20 51.99 21.70 -1.68
N PRO A 21 52.94 21.86 -2.62
CA PRO A 21 53.63 20.74 -3.26
C PRO A 21 54.56 19.99 -2.31
N GLN A 22 55.01 20.62 -1.22
CA GLN A 22 55.92 20.00 -0.26
C GLN A 22 55.18 19.10 0.76
N CYS A 23 54.07 19.56 1.33
CA CYS A 23 53.39 18.87 2.42
C CYS A 23 51.95 18.46 2.12
N GLY A 24 51.39 18.86 0.98
CA GLY A 24 50.01 18.57 0.59
C GLY A 24 48.93 19.40 1.30
N ALA A 25 49.28 20.27 2.26
CA ALA A 25 48.30 21.07 2.99
C ALA A 25 47.54 22.05 2.07
N LEU A 26 46.22 22.17 2.27
CA LEU A 26 45.37 23.14 1.56
C LEU A 26 45.63 24.57 2.06
N GLN A 27 45.79 25.52 1.14
CA GLN A 27 46.21 26.89 1.49
C GLN A 27 45.05 27.89 1.55
N ASN A 28 43.98 27.66 0.79
CA ASN A 28 42.78 28.50 0.82
C ASN A 28 41.48 27.66 0.82
N PRO A 29 41.25 26.82 1.85
CA PRO A 29 40.04 26.02 1.91
C PRO A 29 38.83 26.92 2.25
N ALA A 30 37.74 26.76 1.51
CA ALA A 30 36.45 27.35 1.89
C ALA A 30 36.05 26.91 3.32
N PRO A 31 35.25 27.68 4.06
CA PRO A 31 34.75 27.26 5.38
C PRO A 31 34.06 25.90 5.32
N ALA A 32 34.37 25.00 6.26
CA ALA A 32 33.75 23.68 6.31
C ALA A 32 32.25 23.80 6.59
N LYS A 33 31.45 23.03 5.87
CA LYS A 33 30.00 22.97 6.00
C LYS A 33 29.62 21.91 7.03
N SER A 34 28.78 22.29 7.97
CA SER A 34 28.21 21.41 8.98
C SER A 34 27.10 20.56 8.39
N GLN A 35 27.23 19.25 8.58
CA GLN A 35 26.21 18.28 8.19
C GLN A 35 24.90 18.50 8.96
N THR A 36 24.99 18.75 10.26
CA THR A 36 23.83 19.02 11.13
C THR A 36 23.02 20.22 10.65
N VAL A 37 23.69 21.32 10.30
CA VAL A 37 23.02 22.52 9.79
C VAL A 37 22.30 22.22 8.47
N ALA A 38 22.94 21.48 7.56
CA ALA A 38 22.31 21.10 6.30
C ALA A 38 21.06 20.23 6.49
N VAL A 39 21.11 19.27 7.43
CA VAL A 39 19.96 18.42 7.78
C VAL A 39 18.82 19.25 8.36
N LEU A 40 19.10 20.15 9.31
CA LEU A 40 18.09 21.03 9.91
C LEU A 40 17.45 21.96 8.87
N LEU A 41 18.26 22.57 8.01
CA LEU A 41 17.76 23.43 6.95
C LEU A 41 16.91 22.65 5.94
N ALA A 42 17.29 21.43 5.60
CA ALA A 42 16.51 20.57 4.70
C ALA A 42 15.18 20.11 5.34
N ALA A 43 15.20 19.79 6.64
CA ALA A 43 14.00 19.33 7.35
C ALA A 43 12.95 20.43 7.52
N PHE A 44 13.38 21.63 7.92
CA PHE A 44 12.45 22.71 8.30
C PHE A 44 12.24 23.76 7.19
N LEU A 45 13.24 23.99 6.34
CA LEU A 45 13.20 25.00 5.27
C LEU A 45 13.40 24.37 3.88
N GLY A 46 13.21 23.05 3.78
CA GLY A 46 13.41 22.26 2.58
C GLY A 46 12.51 22.67 1.41
N GLY A 47 11.26 23.01 1.69
CA GLY A 47 10.30 23.44 0.66
C GLY A 47 10.68 24.74 -0.05
N ILE A 48 11.49 25.59 0.61
CA ILE A 48 12.04 26.83 0.05
C ILE A 48 13.41 26.57 -0.61
N GLY A 49 14.12 25.51 -0.21
CA GLY A 49 15.41 25.12 -0.79
C GLY A 49 16.64 25.83 -0.20
N ILE A 50 16.53 26.41 0.99
CA ILE A 50 17.63 27.17 1.63
C ILE A 50 18.88 26.31 1.87
N HIS A 51 18.70 25.01 2.15
CA HIS A 51 19.79 24.06 2.31
C HIS A 51 20.65 23.89 1.04
N ARG A 52 20.08 24.10 -0.16
CA ARG A 52 20.84 24.06 -1.43
C ARG A 52 21.80 25.25 -1.54
N PHE A 53 21.38 26.44 -1.12
CA PHE A 53 22.26 27.62 -1.06
C PHE A 53 23.36 27.44 -0.02
N TYR A 54 23.05 26.84 1.14
CA TYR A 54 24.05 26.51 2.15
C TYR A 54 25.18 25.62 1.60
N LEU A 55 24.81 24.64 0.77
CA LEU A 55 25.72 23.72 0.08
C LEU A 55 26.42 24.33 -1.16
N GLY A 56 26.18 25.60 -1.48
CA GLY A 56 26.76 26.29 -2.64
C GLY A 56 26.12 25.91 -3.98
N LYS A 57 24.98 25.21 -3.98
CA LYS A 57 24.23 24.80 -5.18
C LYS A 57 23.17 25.83 -5.55
N THR A 58 23.61 27.04 -5.90
CA THR A 58 22.74 28.21 -6.13
C THR A 58 21.65 27.96 -7.17
N ILE A 59 22.00 27.36 -8.32
CA ILE A 59 21.03 27.10 -9.40
C ILE A 59 19.90 26.18 -8.92
N SER A 60 20.25 25.09 -8.23
CA SER A 60 19.26 24.19 -7.65
C SER A 60 18.42 24.89 -6.58
N GLY A 61 18.99 25.80 -5.79
CA GLY A 61 18.25 26.59 -4.81
C GLY A 61 17.23 27.53 -5.47
N VAL A 62 17.60 28.20 -6.56
CA VAL A 62 16.69 29.06 -7.32
C VAL A 62 15.53 28.26 -7.92
N LEU A 63 15.80 27.06 -8.44
CA LEU A 63 14.74 26.16 -8.92
C LEU A 63 13.74 25.81 -7.80
N TYR A 64 14.22 25.55 -6.58
CA TYR A 64 13.33 25.28 -5.45
C TYR A 64 12.43 26.47 -5.14
N LEU A 65 12.96 27.69 -5.18
CA LEU A 65 12.17 28.91 -4.98
C LEU A 65 11.11 29.10 -6.06
N LEU A 66 11.44 28.84 -7.33
CA LEU A 66 10.49 28.98 -8.45
C LEU A 66 9.35 27.95 -8.39
N PHE A 67 9.64 26.74 -7.91
CA PHE A 67 8.68 25.64 -7.86
C PHE A 67 8.12 25.36 -6.45
N CYS A 68 8.38 26.19 -5.45
CA CYS A 68 7.97 25.93 -4.05
C CYS A 68 6.46 25.78 -3.89
N TRP A 69 5.69 26.52 -4.70
CA TRP A 69 4.21 26.48 -4.71
C TRP A 69 3.63 25.16 -5.22
N THR A 70 4.41 24.35 -5.94
CA THR A 70 3.97 23.04 -6.44
C THR A 70 3.97 21.96 -5.36
N GLY A 71 4.60 22.21 -4.20
CA GLY A 71 4.81 21.22 -3.15
C GLY A 71 5.85 20.14 -3.48
N LEU A 72 6.24 19.98 -4.75
CA LEU A 72 7.22 19.00 -5.19
C LEU A 72 8.61 19.21 -4.54
N PRO A 73 9.16 20.44 -4.42
CA PRO A 73 10.44 20.66 -3.74
C PRO A 73 10.44 20.21 -2.27
N SER A 74 9.31 20.31 -1.57
CA SER A 74 9.16 19.84 -0.19
C SER A 74 9.31 18.33 -0.09
N LEU A 75 8.73 17.56 -1.03
CA LEU A 75 8.88 16.10 -1.08
C LEU A 75 10.34 15.70 -1.33
N ILE A 76 11.00 16.35 -2.29
CA ILE A 76 12.41 16.09 -2.59
C ILE A 76 13.29 16.44 -1.38
N ALA A 77 13.00 17.55 -0.68
CA ALA A 77 13.75 17.95 0.50
C ALA A 77 13.59 16.99 1.68
N LEU A 78 12.43 16.33 1.84
CA LEU A 78 12.27 15.26 2.84
C LEU A 78 13.20 14.08 2.55
N ILE A 79 13.30 13.65 1.28
CA ILE A 79 14.22 12.58 0.87
C ILE A 79 15.67 13.01 1.11
N GLU A 80 16.03 14.24 0.74
CA GLU A 80 17.37 14.78 0.98
C GLU A 80 17.72 14.87 2.47
N THR A 81 16.75 15.21 3.32
CA THR A 81 16.95 15.23 4.77
C THR A 81 17.38 13.86 5.26
N LEU A 82 16.72 12.79 4.81
CA LEU A 82 17.11 11.41 5.15
C LEU A 82 18.50 11.07 4.60
N VAL A 83 18.76 11.40 3.32
CA VAL A 83 20.07 11.15 2.70
C VAL A 83 21.19 11.85 3.47
N TYR A 84 21.01 13.11 3.86
CA TYR A 84 22.02 13.85 4.62
C TYR A 84 22.14 13.35 6.05
N ALA A 85 21.03 12.94 6.68
CA ALA A 85 21.03 12.45 8.06
C ALA A 85 21.72 11.08 8.21
N PHE A 86 21.58 10.20 7.21
CA PHE A 86 22.21 8.87 7.20
C PHE A 86 23.55 8.81 6.46
N MET A 87 23.98 9.91 5.82
CA MET A 87 25.30 10.00 5.19
C MET A 87 26.41 9.90 6.24
N ALA A 88 27.38 9.02 6.02
CA ALA A 88 28.55 8.91 6.89
C ALA A 88 29.35 10.24 6.94
N PRO A 89 29.92 10.64 8.08
CA PRO A 89 30.66 11.90 8.21
C PRO A 89 31.85 12.02 7.25
N SER A 90 32.51 10.91 6.93
CA SER A 90 33.61 10.87 5.96
C SER A 90 33.11 11.10 4.52
N ALA A 91 31.97 10.50 4.15
CA ALA A 91 31.35 10.71 2.85
C ALA A 91 30.88 12.17 2.69
N TRP A 92 30.30 12.74 3.75
CA TRP A 92 29.99 14.18 3.81
C TRP A 92 31.24 15.03 3.60
N ALA A 93 32.31 14.69 4.32
CA ALA A 93 33.57 15.42 4.26
C ALA A 93 34.15 15.43 2.84
N VAL A 94 34.19 14.29 2.15
CA VAL A 94 34.66 14.19 0.77
C VAL A 94 33.79 15.01 -0.18
N LYS A 95 32.47 14.92 -0.03
CA LYS A 95 31.52 15.55 -0.96
C LYS A 95 31.41 17.07 -0.82
N TYR A 96 31.47 17.59 0.40
CA TYR A 96 31.17 19.00 0.68
C TYR A 96 32.31 19.78 1.35
N ASN A 97 33.30 19.10 1.95
CA ASN A 97 34.34 19.72 2.75
C ASN A 97 35.78 19.39 2.32
N GLN A 98 35.98 18.80 1.13
CA GLN A 98 37.30 18.39 0.63
C GLN A 98 38.04 17.46 1.61
N GLY A 99 37.32 16.51 2.22
CA GLY A 99 37.86 15.53 3.16
C GLY A 99 37.96 15.99 4.62
N ARG A 100 37.63 17.25 4.95
CA ARG A 100 37.61 17.73 6.34
C ARG A 100 36.36 17.25 7.07
N VAL A 101 36.56 16.39 8.06
CA VAL A 101 35.50 15.85 8.91
C VAL A 101 35.04 16.93 9.88
N THR A 102 33.72 17.14 9.94
CA THR A 102 33.05 17.97 10.94
C THR A 102 32.34 17.08 11.94
N GLU A 103 31.86 17.67 13.03
CA GLU A 103 31.06 16.93 14.01
C GLU A 103 29.87 16.23 13.33
N PRO A 104 29.62 14.95 13.67
CA PRO A 104 28.51 14.20 13.13
C PRO A 104 27.17 14.74 13.64
N VAL A 105 26.09 14.35 12.97
CA VAL A 105 24.73 14.63 13.45
C VAL A 105 24.54 13.98 14.82
N PRO A 106 24.14 14.73 15.86
CA PRO A 106 23.94 14.13 17.18
C PRO A 106 22.81 13.10 17.12
N LYS A 107 23.05 11.92 17.72
CA LYS A 107 22.07 10.81 17.76
C LYS A 107 20.66 11.20 18.22
N PRO A 108 20.45 11.99 19.29
CA PRO A 108 19.10 12.37 19.69
C PRO A 108 18.39 13.21 18.61
N LEU A 109 19.14 14.06 17.89
CA LEU A 109 18.58 14.86 16.81
C LEU A 109 18.23 13.99 15.59
N LEU A 110 19.05 12.98 15.29
CA LEU A 110 18.76 12.01 14.22
C LEU A 110 17.43 11.30 14.48
N VAL A 111 17.19 10.87 15.73
CA VAL A 111 15.91 10.26 16.14
C VAL A 111 14.75 11.24 15.99
N LEU A 112 14.92 12.48 16.44
CA LEU A 112 13.90 13.54 16.33
C LEU A 112 13.45 13.76 14.89
N ILE A 113 14.40 13.83 13.95
CA ILE A 113 14.14 14.17 12.54
C ILE A 113 13.56 12.99 11.75
N THR A 114 13.81 11.75 12.19
CA THR A 114 13.43 10.55 11.42
C THR A 114 12.23 9.82 12.03
N VAL A 115 12.22 9.61 13.34
CA VAL A 115 11.22 8.78 14.02
C VAL A 115 9.95 9.56 14.31
N ILE A 116 10.06 10.81 14.76
CA ILE A 116 8.87 11.61 15.12
C ILE A 116 7.97 11.86 13.91
N PRO A 117 8.47 12.29 12.74
CA PRO A 117 7.61 12.44 11.56
C PRO A 117 6.95 11.14 11.11
N ALA A 118 7.64 10.00 11.25
CA ALA A 118 7.08 8.69 10.93
C ALA A 118 5.92 8.32 11.87
N VAL A 119 6.06 8.56 13.19
CA VAL A 119 4.98 8.33 14.17
C VAL A 119 3.79 9.24 13.90
N ILE A 120 4.03 10.51 13.59
CA ILE A 120 2.97 11.47 13.22
C ILE A 120 2.24 10.99 11.96
N LEU A 121 2.96 10.55 10.93
CA LEU A 121 2.38 10.02 9.69
C LEU A 121 1.50 8.78 9.97
N ILE A 122 1.98 7.84 10.78
CA ILE A 122 1.20 6.67 11.20
C ILE A 122 -0.09 7.10 11.92
N GLY A 123 -0.01 8.09 12.80
CA GLY A 123 -1.17 8.65 13.49
C GLY A 123 -2.19 9.28 12.55
N ILE A 124 -1.74 10.05 11.56
CA ILE A 124 -2.60 10.66 10.55
C ILE A 124 -3.28 9.58 9.69
N VAL A 125 -2.52 8.59 9.22
CA VAL A 125 -3.06 7.48 8.44
C VAL A 125 -4.09 6.70 9.25
N ALA A 126 -3.80 6.39 10.51
CA ALA A 126 -4.75 5.72 11.40
C ALA A 126 -6.04 6.55 11.59
N ALA A 127 -5.94 7.87 11.76
CA ALA A 127 -7.10 8.74 11.91
C ALA A 127 -8.00 8.77 10.65
N ILE A 128 -7.42 8.61 9.46
CA ILE A 128 -8.16 8.54 8.19
C ILE A 128 -8.77 7.14 7.98
N VAL A 129 -8.02 6.08 8.28
CA VAL A 129 -8.42 4.69 8.01
C VAL A 129 -9.45 4.18 9.03
N VAL A 130 -9.34 4.53 10.31
CA VAL A 130 -10.22 4.00 11.37
C VAL A 130 -11.71 4.29 11.10
N PRO A 131 -12.13 5.50 10.69
CA PRO A 131 -13.51 5.76 10.31
C PRO A 131 -13.98 4.93 9.11
N ALA A 132 -13.12 4.71 8.11
CA ALA A 132 -13.44 3.93 6.91
C ALA A 132 -13.56 2.43 7.21
N VAL A 133 -12.85 1.91 8.21
CA VAL A 133 -13.01 0.51 8.67
C VAL A 133 -14.21 0.37 9.62
N LYS A 134 -14.57 1.45 10.33
CA LYS A 134 -15.73 1.49 11.23
C LYS A 134 -17.05 1.82 10.53
N SER A 135 -17.05 2.19 9.25
CA SER A 135 -18.29 2.12 8.48
C SER A 135 -18.69 0.65 8.46
N LYS A 136 -19.56 0.28 9.40
CA LYS A 136 -20.21 -1.02 9.45
C LYS A 136 -20.59 -1.35 8.00
N PRO A 137 -20.26 -2.54 7.44
CA PRO A 137 -21.05 -3.00 6.30
C PRO A 137 -22.48 -2.82 6.75
N ALA A 138 -23.30 -2.18 5.91
CA ALA A 138 -24.72 -2.02 6.18
C ALA A 138 -25.14 -3.33 6.83
N GLU A 139 -25.55 -3.23 8.09
CA GLU A 139 -26.18 -4.33 8.77
C GLU A 139 -27.41 -4.51 7.90
N THR A 140 -27.30 -5.33 6.85
CA THR A 140 -28.41 -5.96 6.18
C THR A 140 -29.14 -6.47 7.37
N ALA A 141 -30.23 -5.78 7.70
CA ALA A 141 -31.02 -6.08 8.85
C ALA A 141 -31.62 -7.44 8.53
N VAL A 142 -30.83 -8.49 8.77
CA VAL A 142 -31.33 -9.80 9.07
C VAL A 142 -32.02 -9.54 10.39
N ALA A 143 -33.30 -9.19 10.29
CA ALA A 143 -34.19 -9.02 11.41
C ALA A 143 -33.93 -10.20 12.36
N PRO A 144 -33.88 -9.97 13.69
CA PRO A 144 -33.58 -11.04 14.63
C PRO A 144 -34.47 -12.25 14.32
N ILE A 145 -33.80 -13.36 14.00
CA ILE A 145 -34.37 -14.64 13.56
C ILE A 145 -34.98 -15.39 14.76
N TYR A 146 -35.64 -14.68 15.67
CA TYR A 146 -36.24 -15.27 16.87
C TYR A 146 -37.59 -14.61 17.16
N SER A 147 -38.60 -15.02 16.40
CA SER A 147 -40.00 -14.82 16.78
C SER A 147 -40.40 -15.87 17.83
N LYS A 148 -39.88 -15.70 19.05
CA LYS A 148 -40.55 -16.12 20.29
C LYS A 148 -39.77 -15.60 21.50
N ASP A 149 -40.42 -14.69 22.22
CA ASP A 149 -40.30 -14.49 23.66
C ASP A 149 -38.90 -14.09 24.17
N ALA A 150 -38.43 -12.91 23.73
CA ALA A 150 -37.14 -12.31 24.09
C ALA A 150 -36.96 -11.95 25.60
N SER A 151 -37.80 -12.43 26.52
CA SER A 151 -37.71 -12.09 27.95
C SER A 151 -36.99 -13.12 28.82
N THR A 152 -36.74 -14.35 28.33
CA THR A 152 -36.28 -15.45 29.22
C THR A 152 -35.03 -16.22 28.73
N TYR A 153 -34.61 -16.07 27.47
CA TYR A 153 -33.48 -16.84 26.93
C TYR A 153 -32.12 -16.21 27.24
N ARG A 154 -31.32 -16.85 28.10
CA ARG A 154 -29.88 -16.57 28.26
C ARG A 154 -29.10 -17.51 27.33
N PRO A 155 -28.59 -17.05 26.17
CA PRO A 155 -27.79 -17.88 25.28
C PRO A 155 -26.55 -18.39 25.99
N THR A 156 -26.26 -19.69 25.85
CA THR A 156 -25.03 -20.26 26.39
C THR A 156 -23.83 -19.89 25.51
N ILE A 157 -22.62 -20.02 26.05
CA ILE A 157 -21.38 -19.82 25.28
C ILE A 157 -21.35 -20.77 24.05
N SER A 158 -21.92 -21.97 24.17
CA SER A 158 -22.02 -22.93 23.08
C SER A 158 -22.88 -22.39 21.94
N ASP A 159 -24.04 -21.79 22.25
CA ASP A 159 -24.96 -21.26 21.25
C ASP A 159 -24.36 -20.06 20.52
N MET A 160 -23.64 -19.18 21.24
CA MET A 160 -22.94 -18.05 20.63
C MET A 160 -21.76 -18.48 19.74
N ILE A 161 -21.08 -19.58 20.10
CA ILE A 161 -20.01 -20.15 19.27
C ILE A 161 -20.62 -20.80 18.03
N GLY A 162 -21.73 -21.53 18.19
CA GLY A 162 -22.47 -22.13 17.08
C GLY A 162 -22.94 -21.08 16.07
N GLY A 163 -23.62 -20.03 16.54
CA GLY A 163 -24.09 -18.94 15.69
C GLY A 163 -22.97 -18.23 14.92
N ARG A 164 -21.82 -17.97 15.56
CA ARG A 164 -20.66 -17.38 14.89
C ARG A 164 -20.06 -18.28 13.82
N LYS A 165 -20.02 -19.60 14.05
CA LYS A 165 -19.56 -20.57 13.05
C LYS A 165 -20.49 -20.61 11.85
N SER A 166 -21.81 -20.63 12.08
CA SER A 166 -22.80 -20.61 10.99
C SER A 166 -22.76 -19.30 10.21
N GLN A 167 -22.57 -18.16 10.87
CA GLN A 167 -22.39 -16.87 10.19
C GLN A 167 -21.11 -16.84 9.34
N ALA A 168 -20.00 -17.41 9.84
CA ALA A 168 -18.76 -17.51 9.07
C ALA A 168 -18.94 -18.35 7.79
N LYS A 169 -19.78 -19.39 7.83
CA LYS A 169 -20.14 -20.17 6.63
C LYS A 169 -20.90 -19.33 5.62
N VAL A 170 -21.91 -18.57 6.03
CA VAL A 170 -22.65 -17.67 5.12
C VAL A 170 -21.71 -16.68 4.43
N ILE A 171 -20.77 -16.08 5.18
CA ILE A 171 -19.78 -15.14 4.64
C ILE A 171 -18.85 -15.84 3.63
N ALA A 172 -18.35 -17.03 3.97
CA ALA A 172 -17.49 -17.80 3.08
C ALA A 172 -18.23 -18.15 1.76
N ALA A 173 -19.50 -18.54 1.86
CA ALA A 173 -20.30 -18.85 0.68
C ALA A 173 -20.45 -17.65 -0.26
N GLY A 174 -20.68 -16.44 0.28
CA GLY A 174 -20.73 -15.21 -0.51
C GLY A 174 -19.41 -14.87 -1.19
N GLN A 175 -18.27 -15.09 -0.52
CA GLN A 175 -16.95 -14.88 -1.13
C GLN A 175 -16.71 -15.81 -2.33
N ASP A 176 -17.02 -17.10 -2.17
CA ASP A 176 -16.89 -18.08 -3.24
C ASP A 176 -17.79 -17.74 -4.44
N ILE A 177 -19.03 -17.31 -4.19
CA ILE A 177 -19.94 -16.83 -5.25
C ILE A 177 -19.32 -15.63 -5.98
N GLY A 178 -18.71 -14.67 -5.27
CA GLY A 178 -18.02 -13.53 -5.87
C GLY A 178 -16.84 -13.93 -6.79
N ILE A 179 -16.07 -14.94 -6.39
CA ILE A 179 -14.98 -15.52 -7.18
C ILE A 179 -15.55 -16.19 -8.45
N LEU A 180 -16.57 -17.02 -8.30
CA LEU A 180 -17.24 -17.70 -9.42
C LEU A 180 -17.86 -16.70 -10.40
N MET A 181 -18.48 -15.63 -9.91
CA MET A 181 -19.02 -14.56 -10.74
C MET A 181 -17.93 -13.83 -11.54
N THR A 182 -16.77 -13.59 -10.94
CA THR A 182 -15.63 -12.98 -11.63
C THR A 182 -15.09 -13.90 -12.72
N ALA A 183 -14.96 -15.20 -12.44
CA ALA A 183 -14.55 -16.20 -13.43
C ALA A 183 -15.57 -16.30 -14.59
N MET A 184 -16.88 -16.25 -14.29
CA MET A 184 -17.93 -16.23 -15.31
C MET A 184 -17.85 -15.00 -16.20
N LYS A 185 -17.62 -13.81 -15.64
CA LYS A 185 -17.44 -12.57 -16.42
C LYS A 185 -16.23 -12.64 -17.33
N MET A 186 -15.13 -13.27 -16.89
CA MET A 186 -13.97 -13.50 -17.75
C MET A 186 -14.30 -14.46 -18.89
N TYR A 187 -15.03 -15.54 -18.61
CA TYR A 187 -15.50 -16.46 -19.65
C TYR A 187 -16.35 -15.73 -20.70
N GLU A 188 -17.30 -14.90 -20.25
CA GLU A 188 -18.14 -14.10 -21.13
C GLU A 188 -17.31 -13.12 -21.97
N MET A 189 -16.38 -12.40 -21.35
CA MET A 189 -15.53 -11.43 -22.04
C MET A 189 -14.73 -12.08 -23.18
N ASP A 190 -14.24 -13.30 -22.99
CA ASP A 190 -13.47 -14.01 -24.01
C ASP A 190 -14.35 -14.61 -25.11
N ASN A 191 -15.54 -15.12 -24.76
CA ASN A 191 -16.38 -15.94 -25.64
C ASN A 191 -17.66 -15.23 -26.13
N GLY A 192 -17.90 -14.01 -25.66
CA GLY A 192 -19.08 -13.19 -25.94
C GLY A 192 -20.39 -13.71 -25.36
N ARG A 193 -20.34 -14.71 -24.45
CA ARG A 193 -21.51 -15.29 -23.79
C ARG A 193 -21.13 -16.09 -22.55
N TYR A 194 -22.06 -16.22 -21.61
CA TYR A 194 -21.96 -17.16 -20.51
C TYR A 194 -22.15 -18.62 -20.95
N PRO A 195 -21.64 -19.60 -20.18
CA PRO A 195 -21.98 -21.01 -20.35
C PRO A 195 -23.48 -21.25 -20.20
N THR A 196 -24.01 -22.30 -20.83
CA THR A 196 -25.42 -22.69 -20.60
C THR A 196 -25.57 -23.38 -19.25
N THR A 197 -26.79 -23.44 -18.71
CA THR A 197 -27.10 -24.20 -17.48
C THR A 197 -26.61 -25.65 -17.55
N ASP A 198 -26.75 -26.31 -18.71
CA ASP A 198 -26.28 -27.69 -18.93
C ASP A 198 -24.74 -27.82 -18.92
N GLN A 199 -24.03 -26.78 -19.37
CA GLN A 199 -22.56 -26.74 -19.29
C GLN A 199 -22.10 -26.46 -17.86
N GLY A 200 -22.88 -25.66 -17.12
CA GLY A 200 -22.70 -25.40 -15.69
C GLY A 200 -21.41 -24.68 -15.34
N LEU A 201 -21.09 -24.66 -14.04
CA LEU A 201 -19.84 -24.09 -13.52
C LEU A 201 -18.60 -24.86 -14.00
N VAL A 202 -18.75 -26.11 -14.43
CA VAL A 202 -17.64 -26.96 -14.91
C VAL A 202 -16.97 -26.36 -16.15
N ALA A 203 -17.70 -25.55 -16.92
CA ALA A 203 -17.17 -24.79 -18.06
C ALA A 203 -16.01 -23.85 -17.70
N LEU A 204 -15.90 -23.45 -16.42
CA LEU A 204 -14.81 -22.60 -15.93
C LEU A 204 -13.50 -23.37 -15.75
N VAL A 205 -13.55 -24.69 -15.53
CA VAL A 205 -12.36 -25.53 -15.31
C VAL A 205 -12.01 -26.32 -16.57
N ARG A 206 -13.03 -26.79 -17.29
CA ARG A 206 -12.87 -27.63 -18.48
C ARG A 206 -13.64 -27.03 -19.64
N ARG A 207 -13.02 -27.03 -20.80
CA ARG A 207 -13.65 -26.55 -22.03
C ARG A 207 -14.92 -27.37 -22.32
N PRO A 208 -16.08 -26.73 -22.50
CA PRO A 208 -17.31 -27.42 -22.91
C PRO A 208 -17.17 -28.08 -24.28
N GLU A 209 -17.66 -29.32 -24.39
CA GLU A 209 -17.71 -30.09 -25.65
C GLU A 209 -19.14 -30.21 -26.20
N THR A 210 -20.14 -29.87 -25.39
CA THR A 210 -21.56 -29.98 -25.70
C THR A 210 -22.22 -28.60 -25.71
N GLY A 211 -23.25 -28.42 -26.54
CA GLY A 211 -23.91 -27.13 -26.72
C GLY A 211 -23.08 -26.14 -27.55
N PRO A 212 -23.19 -24.82 -27.31
CA PRO A 212 -22.38 -23.82 -28.01
C PRO A 212 -20.92 -23.93 -27.56
N ILE A 213 -20.06 -24.43 -28.46
CA ILE A 213 -18.63 -24.62 -28.19
C ILE A 213 -17.91 -23.26 -28.21
N PRO A 214 -17.20 -22.88 -27.13
CA PRO A 214 -16.47 -21.62 -27.08
C PRO A 214 -15.27 -21.62 -28.03
N THR A 215 -15.12 -20.53 -28.80
CA THR A 215 -14.04 -20.35 -29.78
C THR A 215 -12.75 -19.86 -29.12
N ASN A 216 -12.84 -19.01 -28.09
CA ASN A 216 -11.69 -18.35 -27.46
C ASN A 216 -11.56 -18.73 -25.98
N TRP A 217 -11.85 -20.00 -25.66
CA TRP A 217 -11.74 -20.51 -24.30
C TRP A 217 -10.28 -20.50 -23.85
N LYS A 218 -10.00 -19.84 -22.72
CA LYS A 218 -8.65 -19.70 -22.17
C LYS A 218 -8.04 -21.05 -21.80
N GLU A 219 -6.88 -21.36 -22.37
CA GLU A 219 -6.11 -22.56 -22.03
C GLU A 219 -5.76 -22.59 -20.53
N GLY A 220 -6.09 -23.69 -19.85
CA GLY A 220 -5.96 -23.82 -18.39
C GLY A 220 -7.19 -23.38 -17.58
N GLY A 221 -8.21 -22.82 -18.21
CA GLY A 221 -9.48 -22.43 -17.59
C GLY A 221 -9.46 -21.06 -16.91
N TYR A 222 -10.60 -20.77 -16.29
CA TYR A 222 -10.93 -19.50 -15.63
C TYR A 222 -10.81 -19.60 -14.09
N ILE A 223 -10.81 -20.81 -13.54
CA ILE A 223 -10.57 -21.10 -12.13
C ILE A 223 -9.81 -22.43 -11.99
N GLU A 224 -8.96 -22.55 -10.99
CA GLU A 224 -8.12 -23.76 -10.78
C GLU A 224 -8.97 -25.00 -10.44
N SER A 225 -9.98 -24.82 -9.58
CA SER A 225 -10.91 -25.87 -9.18
C SER A 225 -12.22 -25.26 -8.72
N LEU A 226 -13.33 -25.97 -8.88
CA LEU A 226 -14.61 -25.54 -8.34
C LEU A 226 -14.65 -25.73 -6.82
N PRO A 227 -14.87 -24.67 -6.02
CA PRO A 227 -15.14 -24.83 -4.61
C PRO A 227 -16.49 -25.51 -4.40
N LEU A 228 -16.59 -26.28 -3.31
CA LEU A 228 -17.87 -26.67 -2.73
C LEU A 228 -18.29 -25.58 -1.75
N ASP A 229 -19.59 -25.45 -1.53
CA ASP A 229 -20.09 -24.54 -0.52
C ASP A 229 -19.65 -24.98 0.90
N PRO A 230 -19.78 -24.11 1.91
CA PRO A 230 -19.36 -24.40 3.29
C PRO A 230 -20.14 -25.54 3.99
N TRP A 231 -21.13 -26.10 3.32
CA TRP A 231 -21.91 -27.26 3.76
C TRP A 231 -21.60 -28.53 2.94
N GLY A 232 -20.70 -28.43 1.95
CA GLY A 232 -20.22 -29.53 1.13
C GLY A 232 -21.05 -29.79 -0.13
N THR A 233 -21.97 -28.88 -0.47
CA THR A 233 -22.82 -28.99 -1.66
C THR A 233 -22.20 -28.21 -2.82
N PRO A 234 -22.27 -28.71 -4.07
CA PRO A 234 -21.89 -27.91 -5.22
C PRO A 234 -22.78 -26.67 -5.39
N TYR A 235 -22.17 -25.56 -5.79
CA TYR A 235 -22.89 -24.36 -6.17
C TYR A 235 -23.81 -24.61 -7.36
N GLN A 236 -24.99 -23.98 -7.31
CA GLN A 236 -25.99 -24.01 -8.36
C GLN A 236 -25.77 -22.85 -9.33
N TYR A 237 -26.09 -23.09 -10.60
CA TYR A 237 -25.91 -22.13 -11.68
C TYR A 237 -27.12 -22.12 -12.62
N LEU A 238 -27.56 -20.93 -13.02
CA LEU A 238 -28.62 -20.75 -14.01
C LEU A 238 -28.22 -19.69 -15.05
N SER A 239 -28.40 -20.01 -16.33
CA SER A 239 -28.32 -19.07 -17.45
C SER A 239 -29.39 -19.39 -18.51
N PRO A 240 -30.35 -18.49 -18.78
CA PRO A 240 -30.53 -17.18 -18.14
C PRO A 240 -30.92 -17.28 -16.65
N GLY A 241 -30.41 -16.36 -15.84
CA GLY A 241 -30.77 -16.25 -14.42
C GLY A 241 -32.20 -15.76 -14.18
N ILE A 242 -32.71 -15.96 -12.98
CA ILE A 242 -34.00 -15.42 -12.52
C ILE A 242 -33.80 -13.97 -12.03
N HIS A 243 -32.67 -13.69 -11.38
CA HIS A 243 -32.37 -12.39 -10.78
C HIS A 243 -31.42 -11.52 -11.62
N GLY A 244 -30.94 -12.03 -12.76
CA GLY A 244 -30.05 -11.32 -13.67
C GLY A 244 -29.71 -12.14 -14.91
N GLU A 245 -28.61 -11.80 -15.58
CA GLU A 245 -28.12 -12.53 -16.76
C GLU A 245 -27.72 -13.96 -16.40
N ILE A 246 -27.11 -14.13 -15.23
CA ILE A 246 -26.78 -15.41 -14.62
C ILE A 246 -27.03 -15.37 -13.12
N ASP A 247 -27.39 -16.51 -12.55
CA ASP A 247 -27.49 -16.70 -11.10
C ASP A 247 -26.51 -17.77 -10.64
N ILE A 248 -25.72 -17.49 -9.60
CA ILE A 248 -24.89 -18.47 -8.89
C ILE A 248 -25.29 -18.44 -7.42
N PHE A 249 -25.63 -19.60 -6.84
CA PHE A 249 -26.13 -19.67 -5.48
C PHE A 249 -25.85 -20.99 -4.76
N SER A 250 -25.90 -20.96 -3.44
CA SER A 250 -25.93 -22.12 -2.54
C SER A 250 -27.30 -22.19 -1.87
N LEU A 251 -27.77 -23.40 -1.62
CA LEU A 251 -29.04 -23.70 -0.95
C LEU A 251 -28.94 -23.63 0.59
N GLY A 252 -27.87 -23.03 1.12
CA GLY A 252 -27.68 -22.90 2.55
C GLY A 252 -27.46 -24.24 3.28
N ALA A 253 -27.73 -24.24 4.58
CA ALA A 253 -27.43 -25.38 5.45
C ALA A 253 -28.36 -26.60 5.29
N ASP A 254 -29.59 -26.39 4.81
CA ASP A 254 -30.59 -27.44 4.64
C ASP A 254 -30.54 -28.11 3.26
N GLY A 255 -29.85 -27.47 2.30
CA GLY A 255 -29.71 -27.97 0.93
C GLY A 255 -31.01 -27.93 0.14
N GLN A 256 -31.99 -27.10 0.55
CA GLN A 256 -33.28 -26.98 -0.11
C GLN A 256 -33.53 -25.55 -0.59
N PRO A 257 -34.27 -25.36 -1.70
CA PRO A 257 -34.63 -24.01 -2.14
C PRO A 257 -35.46 -23.28 -1.09
N GLY A 258 -35.10 -22.04 -0.81
CA GLY A 258 -35.78 -21.16 0.14
C GLY A 258 -35.10 -21.12 1.50
N GLY A 259 -35.83 -21.50 2.55
CA GLY A 259 -35.33 -21.48 3.92
C GLY A 259 -35.27 -20.10 4.59
N ALA A 260 -34.79 -20.06 5.84
CA ALA A 260 -34.64 -18.85 6.62
C ALA A 260 -33.40 -18.92 7.52
N GLY A 261 -32.79 -17.75 7.81
CA GLY A 261 -31.61 -17.69 8.66
C GLY A 261 -30.39 -18.36 8.00
N PHE A 262 -29.84 -19.41 8.62
CA PHE A 262 -28.69 -20.15 8.07
C PHE A 262 -29.09 -21.19 7.02
N ASP A 263 -30.38 -21.48 6.93
CA ASP A 263 -30.97 -22.35 5.91
C ASP A 263 -31.41 -21.53 4.68
N ALA A 264 -31.25 -20.20 4.70
CA ALA A 264 -31.61 -19.36 3.58
C ALA A 264 -30.65 -19.56 2.40
N ASP A 265 -31.20 -19.58 1.19
CA ASP A 265 -30.41 -19.51 -0.05
C ASP A 265 -29.46 -18.30 -0.02
N ILE A 266 -28.24 -18.47 -0.52
CA ILE A 266 -27.22 -17.43 -0.64
C ILE A 266 -26.83 -17.34 -2.11
N GLY A 267 -27.07 -16.19 -2.74
CA GLY A 267 -26.92 -16.04 -4.19
C GLY A 267 -26.30 -14.74 -4.64
N SER A 268 -25.85 -14.71 -5.89
CA SER A 268 -25.20 -13.58 -6.57
C SER A 268 -26.02 -12.29 -6.63
N TRP A 269 -27.29 -12.33 -6.24
CA TRP A 269 -28.23 -11.20 -6.21
C TRP A 269 -28.29 -10.48 -4.86
N GLN A 270 -27.71 -11.03 -3.78
CA GLN A 270 -27.85 -10.46 -2.44
C GLN A 270 -26.91 -9.27 -2.15
N ASP A 271 -25.84 -9.14 -2.94
CA ASP A 271 -24.81 -8.11 -2.77
C ASP A 271 -24.77 -7.08 -3.93
N GLN A 272 -25.90 -6.84 -4.60
CA GLN A 272 -26.04 -5.78 -5.60
C GLN A 272 -26.59 -4.47 -5.03
#